data_AF-A0A937BND8-F1
#
_entry.id   AF-A0A937BND8-F1
#
_cell.length_a   1.000
_cell.length_b   1.000
_cell.length_c   1.000
_cell.angle_alpha   90.00
_cell.angle_beta   90.00
_cell.angle_gamma   90.00
#
_symmetry.space_group_name_H-M   'P 1'
#
loop_
_entity.id
_entity.type
_entity.pdbx_description
1 polymer ?
#
loop_
_entity_poly.entity_id
_entity_poly.type
_entity_poly.pdbx_seq_one_letter_code
_entity_poly.pdbx_strand_id
1 'polypeptide(L)'
;MMRAWLIGLLILAGCAPKETLPEGVLDRERFTEVVLGATLIEARMNVERTTELGAAIPMDRYYDDLFKEQGVDRAQFEKSFDHYAGQPLVMKAIYDDVIDRLRIRKDDGLQRDTLRLAKDTTFVTESSSDMK
;
A
#
# COMPACT_ATOMS: atom_id res chain seq x y z
N MET A 1 25.00 41.75 -18.62
CA MET A 1 24.19 41.62 -17.39
C MET A 1 22.73 41.22 -17.64
N MET A 2 22.41 40.55 -18.76
CA MET A 2 21.02 40.22 -19.16
C MET A 2 20.64 38.74 -18.93
N ARG A 3 21.62 37.89 -18.58
CA ARG A 3 21.43 36.44 -18.36
C ARG A 3 20.80 36.10 -17.01
N ALA A 4 21.01 36.94 -15.99
CA ALA A 4 20.45 36.71 -14.64
C ALA A 4 18.93 36.89 -14.58
N TRP A 5 18.34 37.63 -15.54
CA TRP A 5 16.91 37.89 -15.60
C TRP A 5 16.10 36.69 -16.13
N LEU A 6 16.73 35.80 -16.91
CA LEU A 6 16.08 34.59 -17.42
C LEU A 6 15.95 33.49 -16.36
N ILE A 7 16.81 33.48 -15.34
CA ILE A 7 16.76 32.49 -14.25
C ILE A 7 15.67 32.82 -13.22
N GLY A 8 15.38 34.11 -13.01
CA GLY A 8 14.30 34.54 -12.11
C GLY A 8 12.89 34.23 -12.62
N LEU A 9 12.68 34.20 -13.94
CA LEU A 9 11.36 33.96 -14.53
C LEU A 9 10.93 32.48 -14.45
N LEU A 10 11.86 31.54 -14.26
CA LEU A 10 11.58 30.10 -14.24
C LEU A 10 11.01 29.61 -12.89
N ILE A 11 11.11 30.42 -11.82
CA ILE A 11 10.72 30.03 -10.46
C ILE A 11 9.21 30.22 -10.22
N LEU A 12 8.51 31.02 -11.05
CA LEU A 12 7.08 31.32 -10.86
C LEU A 12 6.11 30.33 -11.54
N ALA A 13 6.61 29.35 -12.32
CA ALA A 13 5.75 28.39 -13.03
C ALA A 13 5.37 27.14 -12.21
N GLY A 14 5.82 27.02 -10.96
CA GLY A 14 5.71 25.79 -10.17
C GLY A 14 4.43 25.61 -9.34
N CYS A 15 3.55 26.62 -9.25
CA CYS A 15 2.33 26.53 -8.44
C CYS A 15 1.16 26.07 -9.31
N ALA A 16 1.07 24.77 -9.58
CA ALA A 16 -0.16 24.18 -10.11
C ALA A 16 -1.26 24.34 -9.05
N PRO A 17 -2.46 24.81 -9.41
CA PRO A 17 -3.56 24.90 -8.45
C PRO A 17 -3.81 23.51 -7.86
N LYS A 18 -3.82 23.44 -6.53
CA LYS A 18 -4.16 22.21 -5.80
C LYS A 18 -5.59 21.87 -6.17
N GLU A 19 -5.76 20.79 -6.93
CA GLU A 19 -7.08 20.33 -7.37
C GLU A 19 -7.96 20.14 -6.13
N THR A 20 -9.08 20.87 -6.08
CA THR A 20 -10.00 20.82 -4.96
C THR A 20 -10.78 19.52 -5.05
N LEU A 21 -10.44 18.57 -4.18
CA LEU A 21 -11.16 17.30 -4.10
C LEU A 21 -12.63 17.55 -3.68
N PRO A 22 -13.60 16.82 -4.26
CA PRO A 22 -14.97 16.87 -3.80
C PRO A 22 -15.09 16.48 -2.32
N GLU A 23 -16.11 17.02 -1.65
CA GLU A 23 -16.35 16.69 -0.25
C GLU A 23 -16.57 15.18 -0.05
N GLY A 24 -15.86 14.61 0.92
CA GLY A 24 -15.91 13.19 1.22
C GLY A 24 -15.14 12.29 0.24
N VAL A 25 -14.36 12.85 -0.69
CA VAL A 25 -13.36 12.10 -1.45
C VAL A 25 -12.05 12.09 -0.67
N LEU A 26 -11.48 10.91 -0.47
CA LEU A 26 -10.16 10.72 0.11
C LEU A 26 -9.11 11.31 -0.83
N ASP A 27 -8.07 11.91 -0.27
CA ASP A 27 -6.90 12.24 -1.06
C ASP A 27 -6.24 10.97 -1.61
N ARG A 28 -5.45 11.14 -2.68
CA ARG A 28 -4.86 10.02 -3.43
C ARG A 28 -4.07 9.10 -2.51
N GLU A 29 -3.27 9.64 -1.59
CA GLU A 29 -2.41 8.84 -0.73
C GLU A 29 -3.24 7.99 0.24
N ARG A 30 -4.24 8.58 0.90
CA ARG A 30 -5.16 7.84 1.76
C ARG A 30 -5.95 6.78 0.98
N PHE A 31 -6.42 7.12 -0.22
CA PHE A 31 -7.13 6.17 -1.05
C PHE A 31 -6.23 5.00 -1.48
N THR A 32 -4.98 5.26 -1.86
CA THR A 32 -3.98 4.24 -2.17
C THR A 32 -3.77 3.26 -1.01
N GLU A 33 -3.67 3.74 0.23
CA GLU A 33 -3.55 2.87 1.42
C GLU A 33 -4.79 1.98 1.63
N VAL A 34 -5.99 2.52 1.43
CA VAL A 34 -7.22 1.71 1.52
C VAL A 34 -7.29 0.65 0.41
N VAL A 35 -6.94 1.01 -0.83
CA VAL A 35 -6.90 0.05 -1.96
C VAL A 35 -5.85 -1.03 -1.75
N LEU A 36 -4.69 -0.67 -1.19
CA LEU A 36 -3.66 -1.63 -0.80
C LEU A 36 -4.20 -2.64 0.22
N GLY A 37 -4.88 -2.17 1.27
CA GLY A 37 -5.50 -3.02 2.27
C GLY A 37 -6.58 -3.94 1.68
N ALA A 38 -7.45 -3.40 0.82
CA ALA A 38 -8.46 -4.18 0.11
C ALA A 38 -7.83 -5.29 -0.76
N THR A 39 -6.74 -4.98 -1.47
CA THR A 39 -6.01 -5.95 -2.30
C THR A 39 -5.45 -7.11 -1.46
N LEU A 40 -4.95 -6.81 -0.24
CA LEU A 40 -4.45 -7.85 0.68
C LEU A 40 -5.59 -8.72 1.23
N ILE A 41 -6.75 -8.14 1.52
CA ILE A 41 -7.95 -8.89 1.92
C ILE A 41 -8.37 -9.85 0.81
N GLU A 42 -8.48 -9.38 -0.43
CA GLU A 42 -8.83 -10.22 -1.57
C GLU A 42 -7.84 -11.37 -1.77
N ALA A 43 -6.54 -11.09 -1.65
CA ALA A 43 -5.50 -12.11 -1.73
C ALA A 43 -5.66 -13.18 -0.63
N ARG A 44 -5.91 -12.76 0.62
CA ARG A 44 -6.16 -13.67 1.74
C ARG A 44 -7.41 -14.52 1.50
N MET A 45 -8.51 -13.90 1.11
CA MET A 45 -9.77 -14.60 0.82
C MET A 45 -9.59 -15.63 -0.30
N ASN A 46 -8.78 -15.32 -1.32
CA ASN A 46 -8.48 -16.24 -2.39
C ASN A 46 -7.68 -17.47 -1.89
N VAL A 47 -6.78 -17.29 -0.93
CA VAL A 47 -6.05 -18.40 -0.28
C VAL A 47 -7.00 -19.23 0.58
N GLU A 48 -7.84 -18.60 1.42
CA GLU A 48 -8.79 -19.31 2.28
C GLU A 48 -9.77 -20.16 1.46
N ARG A 49 -10.27 -19.61 0.34
CA ARG A 49 -11.17 -20.34 -0.58
C ARG A 49 -10.50 -21.54 -1.25
N THR A 50 -9.21 -21.47 -1.57
CA THR A 50 -8.49 -22.55 -2.27
C THR A 50 -7.97 -23.64 -1.34
N THR A 51 -7.90 -23.39 -0.03
CA THR A 51 -7.27 -24.29 0.95
C THR A 51 -8.26 -25.05 1.84
N GLU A 52 -9.58 -24.90 1.63
CA GLU A 52 -10.65 -25.48 2.48
C GLU A 52 -10.48 -25.20 3.99
N LEU A 53 -9.72 -24.16 4.34
CA LEU A 53 -9.59 -23.69 5.72
C LEU A 53 -10.98 -23.24 6.18
N GLY A 54 -11.53 -23.93 7.17
CA GLY A 54 -12.95 -23.91 7.52
C GLY A 54 -13.57 -22.53 7.76
N ALA A 55 -14.90 -22.47 7.56
CA ALA A 55 -15.80 -21.33 7.77
C ALA A 55 -15.21 -19.97 7.32
N ALA A 56 -15.32 -19.70 6.02
CA ALA A 56 -14.94 -18.41 5.45
C ALA A 56 -15.55 -17.26 6.27
N ILE A 57 -14.70 -16.39 6.81
CA ILE A 57 -15.14 -15.13 7.42
C ILE A 57 -15.87 -14.33 6.32
N PRO A 58 -17.07 -13.79 6.59
CA PRO A 58 -17.79 -13.00 5.60
C PRO A 58 -16.93 -11.84 5.09
N MET A 59 -16.94 -11.59 3.78
CA MET A 59 -16.20 -10.50 3.13
C MET A 59 -16.40 -9.16 3.84
N ASP A 60 -17.64 -8.86 4.22
CA ASP A 60 -18.00 -7.60 4.86
C ASP A 60 -17.25 -7.37 6.18
N ARG A 61 -16.98 -8.44 6.95
CA ARG A 61 -16.19 -8.33 8.20
C ARG A 61 -14.77 -7.85 7.93
N TYR A 62 -14.13 -8.34 6.87
CA TYR A 62 -12.77 -7.91 6.51
C TYR A 62 -12.73 -6.44 6.08
N TYR A 63 -13.72 -5.98 5.31
CA TYR A 63 -13.79 -4.58 4.90
C TYR A 63 -14.17 -3.66 6.06
N ASP A 64 -15.04 -4.08 6.97
CA ASP A 64 -15.37 -3.32 8.19
C ASP A 64 -14.12 -3.09 9.04
N ASP A 65 -13.30 -4.12 9.25
CA ASP A 65 -12.05 -4.03 9.98
C ASP A 65 -11.05 -3.11 9.25
N LEU A 66 -10.90 -3.25 7.93
CA LEU A 66 -10.05 -2.36 7.12
C LEU A 66 -10.46 -0.89 7.27
N PHE A 67 -11.76 -0.61 7.09
CA PHE A 67 -12.27 0.75 7.14
C PHE A 67 -12.07 1.37 8.52
N LYS A 68 -12.29 0.59 9.58
CA LYS A 68 -12.00 0.99 10.95
C LYS A 68 -10.51 1.29 11.17
N GLU A 69 -9.61 0.42 10.70
CA GLU A 69 -8.16 0.60 10.82
C GLU A 69 -7.67 1.86 10.08
N GLN A 70 -8.24 2.12 8.90
CA GLN A 70 -7.88 3.25 8.05
C GLN A 70 -8.59 4.56 8.41
N GLY A 71 -9.53 4.52 9.36
CA GLY A 71 -10.34 5.68 9.75
C GLY A 71 -11.14 6.24 8.58
N VAL A 72 -11.74 5.35 7.79
CA VAL A 72 -12.61 5.65 6.65
C VAL A 72 -13.95 4.94 6.84
N ASP A 73 -14.98 5.41 6.15
CA ASP A 73 -16.24 4.67 6.06
C ASP A 73 -16.48 4.18 4.63
N ARG A 74 -17.46 3.29 4.48
CA ARG A 74 -17.79 2.68 3.19
C ARG A 74 -18.23 3.70 2.15
N ALA A 75 -19.03 4.70 2.54
CA ALA A 75 -19.52 5.72 1.62
C ALA A 75 -18.38 6.63 1.13
N GLN A 76 -17.42 6.92 1.99
CA GLN A 76 -16.22 7.68 1.66
C GLN A 76 -15.33 6.91 0.69
N PHE A 77 -15.14 5.60 0.92
CA PHE A 77 -14.42 4.72 0.00
C PHE A 77 -15.10 4.65 -1.37
N GLU A 78 -16.41 4.39 -1.42
CA GLU A 78 -17.18 4.30 -2.67
C GLU A 78 -17.13 5.61 -3.48
N LYS A 79 -17.35 6.76 -2.81
CA LYS A 79 -17.19 8.08 -3.45
C LYS A 79 -15.80 8.31 -4.02
N SER A 80 -14.77 7.90 -3.27
CA SER A 80 -13.38 8.06 -3.71
C SER A 80 -13.07 7.15 -4.89
N PHE A 81 -13.56 5.91 -4.86
CA PHE A 81 -13.43 4.97 -5.95
C PHE A 81 -14.07 5.52 -7.22
N ASP A 82 -15.31 5.99 -7.17
CA ASP A 82 -16.01 6.57 -8.32
C ASP A 82 -15.27 7.79 -8.88
N HIS A 83 -14.78 8.66 -7.99
CA HIS A 83 -14.00 9.84 -8.38
C HIS A 83 -12.73 9.48 -9.15
N TYR A 84 -11.93 8.55 -8.62
CA TYR A 84 -10.67 8.15 -9.25
C TYR A 84 -10.89 7.25 -10.47
N ALA A 85 -11.93 6.40 -10.47
CA ALA A 85 -12.27 5.53 -11.60
C ALA A 85 -12.65 6.35 -12.84
N GLY A 86 -13.25 7.54 -12.65
CA GLY A 86 -13.48 8.53 -13.71
C GLY A 86 -12.21 9.17 -14.28
N GLN A 87 -11.04 8.91 -13.69
CA GLN A 87 -9.75 9.50 -14.07
C GLN A 87 -8.71 8.41 -14.35
N PRO A 88 -8.71 7.79 -15.55
CA PRO A 88 -7.96 6.56 -15.82
C PRO A 88 -6.44 6.66 -15.55
N LEU A 89 -5.81 7.80 -15.85
CA LEU A 89 -4.38 7.99 -15.60
C LEU A 89 -4.06 8.07 -14.10
N VAL A 90 -4.93 8.70 -13.32
CA VAL A 90 -4.77 8.82 -11.87
C VAL A 90 -5.01 7.47 -11.20
N MET A 91 -6.06 6.76 -11.61
CA MET A 91 -6.34 5.41 -11.12
C MET A 91 -5.21 4.43 -11.45
N LYS A 92 -4.66 4.49 -12.68
CA LYS A 92 -3.48 3.68 -13.03
C LYS A 92 -2.32 3.97 -12.07
N ALA A 93 -2.03 5.24 -11.81
CA ALA A 93 -0.94 5.61 -10.91
C ALA A 93 -1.16 5.12 -9.47
N ILE A 94 -2.41 5.13 -8.98
CA ILE A 94 -2.78 4.51 -7.70
C ILE A 94 -2.46 3.01 -7.69
N TYR A 95 -2.87 2.26 -8.73
CA TYR A 95 -2.58 0.84 -8.81
C TYR A 95 -1.08 0.54 -8.96
N ASP A 96 -0.34 1.34 -9.74
CA ASP A 96 1.11 1.23 -9.84
C ASP A 96 1.76 1.39 -8.45
N ASP A 97 1.34 2.41 -7.67
CA ASP A 97 1.82 2.62 -6.30
C ASP A 97 1.47 1.44 -5.38
N VAL A 98 0.27 0.88 -5.49
CA VAL A 98 -0.15 -0.32 -4.72
C VAL A 98 0.77 -1.50 -5.05
N ILE A 99 1.02 -1.75 -6.33
CA ILE A 99 1.90 -2.85 -6.79
C ILE A 99 3.31 -2.66 -6.24
N ASP A 100 3.86 -1.45 -6.28
CA ASP A 100 5.20 -1.17 -5.78
C ASP A 100 5.27 -1.34 -4.25
N ARG A 101 4.25 -0.88 -3.51
CA ARG A 101 4.13 -1.10 -2.06
C ARG A 101 4.04 -2.59 -1.70
N LEU A 102 3.36 -3.40 -2.51
CA LEU A 102 3.28 -4.85 -2.34
C LEU A 102 4.64 -5.52 -2.60
N ARG A 103 5.34 -5.11 -3.66
CA ARG A 103 6.69 -5.61 -3.98
C ARG A 103 7.67 -5.37 -2.84
N ILE A 104 7.72 -4.13 -2.33
CA ILE A 104 8.58 -3.75 -1.19
C ILE A 104 8.26 -4.62 0.03
N ARG A 105 6.98 -4.73 0.42
CA ARG A 105 6.58 -5.56 1.58
C ARG A 105 6.97 -7.03 1.43
N LYS A 106 6.86 -7.58 0.22
CA LYS A 106 7.24 -8.96 -0.09
C LYS A 106 8.76 -9.13 0.00
N ASP A 107 9.55 -8.23 -0.60
CA ASP A 107 11.01 -8.29 -0.57
C ASP A 107 11.55 -8.11 0.86
N ASP A 108 10.99 -7.17 1.64
CA ASP A 108 11.29 -7.00 3.06
C ASP A 108 11.00 -8.26 3.87
N GLY A 109 9.89 -8.94 3.58
CA GLY A 109 9.53 -10.23 4.18
C GLY A 109 10.58 -11.31 3.91
N LEU A 110 10.98 -11.47 2.65
CA LEU A 110 11.99 -12.45 2.23
C LEU A 110 13.35 -12.19 2.90
N GLN A 111 13.74 -10.91 3.02
CA GLN A 111 14.99 -10.56 3.68
C GLN A 111 14.95 -10.86 5.18
N ARG A 112 13.84 -10.57 5.86
CA ARG A 112 13.65 -10.95 7.27
C ARG A 112 13.75 -12.47 7.46
N ASP A 113 13.13 -13.26 6.60
CA ASP A 113 13.15 -14.72 6.69
C ASP A 113 14.57 -15.26 6.46
N THR A 114 15.29 -14.71 5.48
CA THR A 114 16.69 -15.07 5.22
C THR A 114 17.59 -14.78 6.42
N LEU A 115 17.41 -13.61 7.07
CA LEU A 115 18.15 -13.24 8.28
C LEU A 115 17.83 -14.14 9.47
N ARG A 116 16.57 -14.57 9.64
CA ARG A 116 16.17 -15.52 10.69
C ARG A 116 16.85 -16.88 10.49
N LEU A 117 16.81 -17.42 9.28
CA LEU A 117 17.45 -18.70 8.96
C LEU A 117 18.97 -18.68 9.16
N ALA A 118 19.63 -17.57 8.80
CA ALA A 118 21.05 -17.39 9.04
C ALA A 118 21.39 -17.38 10.54
N LYS A 119 20.56 -16.73 11.36
CA LYS A 119 20.72 -16.67 12.82
C LYS A 119 20.49 -18.02 13.51
N ASP A 120 19.49 -18.77 13.05
CA ASP A 120 19.22 -20.12 13.59
C ASP A 120 20.37 -21.08 13.25
N THR A 121 21.00 -20.92 12.08
CA THR A 121 22.15 -21.72 11.67
C THR A 121 23.40 -21.41 12.50
N THR A 122 23.70 -20.13 12.78
CA THR A 122 24.85 -19.76 13.62
C THR A 122 24.70 -20.22 15.07
N PHE A 123 23.50 -20.19 15.63
CA PHE A 123 23.22 -20.71 16.99
C PHE A 123 23.50 -22.21 17.11
N VAL A 124 23.18 -23.00 16.08
CA VAL A 124 23.49 -24.45 16.03
C VAL A 124 25.00 -24.70 15.94
N THR A 125 25.76 -23.85 15.25
CA THR A 125 27.21 -24.03 15.11
C THR A 125 28.01 -23.64 16.36
N GLU A 126 27.54 -22.66 17.15
CA GLU A 126 28.21 -22.28 18.41
C GLU A 126 27.95 -23.30 19.54
N SER A 127 26.72 -23.84 19.65
CA SER A 127 26.38 -24.84 20.67
C SER A 127 27.13 -26.18 20.53
N SER A 128 27.69 -26.48 19.36
CA SER A 128 28.46 -27.71 19.14
C SER A 128 29.94 -27.59 19.54
N SER A 129 30.45 -26.39 19.82
CA SER A 129 31.85 -26.17 20.16
C SER A 129 32.17 -26.33 21.67
N ASP A 130 31.15 -26.34 22.53
CA ASP A 130 31.31 -26.42 24.00
C ASP A 130 31.27 -27.85 24.56
N MET A 131 31.28 -28.87 23.69
CA MET A 131 31.40 -30.28 24.09
C MET A 131 32.76 -30.84 23.65
N LYS A 132 33.84 -30.24 24.17
CA LYS A 132 35.19 -30.83 24.22
C LYS A 132 35.87 -30.50 25.54
#